data_AF-A0A136KNP4-F1
#
_entry.id   AF-A0A136KNP4-F1
#
_cell.length_a   1.000
_cell.length_b   1.000
_cell.length_c   1.000
_cell.angle_alpha   90.00
_cell.angle_beta   90.00
_cell.angle_gamma   90.00
#
_symmetry.space_group_name_H-M   'P 1'
#
loop_
_entity.id
_entity.type
_entity.pdbx_description
1 polymer ?
#
loop_
_entity_poly.entity_id
_entity_poly.type
_entity_poly.pdbx_seq_one_letter_code
_entity_poly.pdbx_strand_id
1 'polypeptide(L)'
;MNNFFHLFSRIAQNAMQSGQEPIARALIEIQTQLLEETAYGRQLKESVGELEAVQSLLQEAGQSLTREKLLEFVMESKTDARIRAYVTLARAGMDYAFFQALSEKIDQSNDAEQARLKNIREKLLQYTSEVDKHSEARFKHAQEFLNKLLEQDDIEKATRENLEGFTQDSVDLAQQMLQQASEKNDYTLMGKLQKMIQVLQAASTPPEMMLIEQLLQLPNESAIESTLKENETLVTQQLLDYMGGLITQMDSQPDNPEAKAMSEKLGEVYKIALRISMKKNMG
;
A
#
# COMPACT_ATOMS: atom_id res chain seq x y z
N MET A 1 -15.15 10.70 17.13
CA MET A 1 -16.19 10.58 16.08
C MET A 1 -15.71 9.86 14.82
N ASN A 2 -14.49 10.07 14.31
CA ASN A 2 -13.98 9.29 13.16
C ASN A 2 -14.01 7.76 13.41
N ASN A 3 -13.73 7.36 14.66
CA ASN A 3 -13.81 5.98 15.10
C ASN A 3 -15.24 5.39 15.09
N PHE A 4 -16.29 6.24 15.12
CA PHE A 4 -17.69 5.77 15.11
C PHE A 4 -18.10 5.25 13.74
N PHE A 5 -17.94 6.03 12.66
CA PHE A 5 -18.30 5.57 11.31
C PHE A 5 -17.47 4.37 10.89
N HIS A 6 -16.17 4.35 11.22
CA HIS A 6 -15.29 3.22 10.92
C HIS A 6 -15.66 1.95 11.70
N LEU A 7 -16.03 2.07 12.98
CA LEU A 7 -16.54 0.94 13.76
C LEU A 7 -17.87 0.45 13.20
N PHE A 8 -18.75 1.38 12.83
CA PHE A 8 -20.09 1.08 12.30
C PHE A 8 -20.02 0.34 10.95
N SER A 9 -19.13 0.76 10.03
CA SER A 9 -18.86 0.04 8.78
C SER A 9 -18.36 -1.38 9.04
N ARG A 10 -17.45 -1.57 10.00
CA ARG A 10 -16.94 -2.91 10.34
C ARG A 10 -18.04 -3.82 10.89
N ILE A 11 -18.96 -3.30 11.69
CA ILE A 11 -20.10 -4.07 12.21
C ILE A 11 -21.03 -4.49 11.06
N ALA A 12 -21.33 -3.57 10.13
CA ALA A 12 -22.13 -3.89 8.96
C ALA A 12 -21.47 -4.96 8.07
N GLN A 13 -20.16 -4.84 7.82
CA GLN A 13 -19.38 -5.83 7.07
C GLN A 13 -19.39 -7.21 7.75
N ASN A 14 -19.18 -7.26 9.06
CA ASN A 14 -19.24 -8.51 9.84
C ASN A 14 -20.64 -9.15 9.78
N ALA A 15 -21.70 -8.34 9.85
CA ALA A 15 -23.08 -8.83 9.73
C ALA A 15 -23.33 -9.43 8.33
N MET A 16 -22.83 -8.79 7.25
CA MET A 16 -22.88 -9.37 5.90
C MET A 16 -22.16 -10.71 5.81
N GLN A 17 -20.91 -10.76 6.30
CA GLN A 17 -20.08 -11.99 6.28
C GLN A 17 -20.70 -13.13 7.10
N SER A 18 -21.44 -12.79 8.16
CA SER A 18 -22.14 -13.75 9.01
C SER A 18 -23.53 -14.17 8.49
N GLY A 19 -23.88 -13.77 7.25
CA GLY A 19 -25.19 -14.09 6.63
C GLY A 19 -26.39 -13.31 7.19
N GLN A 20 -26.15 -12.27 8.00
CA GLN A 20 -27.19 -11.44 8.62
C GLN A 20 -27.53 -10.23 7.72
N GLU A 21 -27.91 -10.50 6.47
CA GLU A 21 -28.18 -9.46 5.47
C GLU A 21 -29.19 -8.38 5.90
N PRO A 22 -30.31 -8.68 6.57
CA PRO A 22 -31.26 -7.65 6.99
C PRO A 22 -30.65 -6.64 7.98
N ILE A 23 -29.81 -7.13 8.89
CA ILE A 23 -29.13 -6.31 9.89
C ILE A 23 -28.08 -5.43 9.21
N ALA A 24 -27.29 -6.01 8.28
CA ALA A 24 -26.33 -5.25 7.51
C ALA A 24 -26.97 -4.12 6.72
N ARG A 25 -28.11 -4.38 6.05
CA ARG A 25 -28.85 -3.35 5.29
C ARG A 25 -29.35 -2.22 6.19
N ALA A 26 -29.98 -2.55 7.31
CA ALA A 26 -30.45 -1.54 8.26
C ALA A 26 -29.30 -0.67 8.81
N LEU A 27 -28.14 -1.27 9.08
CA LEU A 27 -26.95 -0.53 9.48
C LEU A 27 -26.47 0.40 8.36
N ILE A 28 -26.37 -0.06 7.12
CA ILE A 28 -25.95 0.77 5.99
C ILE A 28 -26.92 1.95 5.77
N GLU A 29 -28.23 1.74 5.92
CA GLU A 29 -29.24 2.80 5.81
C GLU A 29 -29.06 3.87 6.90
N ILE A 30 -28.87 3.46 8.16
CA ILE A 30 -28.60 4.39 9.27
C ILE A 30 -27.30 5.16 9.01
N GLN A 31 -26.25 4.48 8.55
CA GLN A 31 -24.98 5.14 8.22
C GLN A 31 -25.18 6.22 7.15
N THR A 32 -25.99 5.91 6.12
CA THR A 32 -26.30 6.81 5.02
C THR A 32 -27.03 8.05 5.54
N GLN A 33 -28.07 7.86 6.35
CA GLN A 33 -28.78 8.97 7.00
C GLN A 33 -27.85 9.83 7.87
N LEU A 34 -26.95 9.20 8.64
CA LEU A 34 -26.00 9.95 9.47
C LEU A 34 -25.01 10.77 8.62
N LEU A 35 -24.59 10.27 7.46
CA LEU A 35 -23.74 11.00 6.52
C LEU A 35 -24.47 12.19 5.89
N GLU A 36 -25.78 12.08 5.63
CA GLU A 36 -26.55 13.13 4.94
C GLU A 36 -27.08 14.20 5.91
N GLU A 37 -27.58 13.76 7.06
CA GLU A 37 -28.37 14.61 7.96
C GLU A 37 -27.53 15.29 9.04
N THR A 38 -26.38 14.71 9.42
CA THR A 38 -25.54 15.30 10.47
C THR A 38 -24.49 16.26 9.90
N ALA A 39 -24.18 17.33 10.65
CA ALA A 39 -23.13 18.27 10.25
C ALA A 39 -21.77 17.59 10.06
N TYR A 40 -21.42 16.66 10.96
CA TYR A 40 -20.20 15.88 10.87
C TYR A 40 -20.22 14.91 9.67
N GLY A 41 -21.36 14.27 9.40
CA GLY A 41 -21.56 13.41 8.25
C GLY A 41 -21.35 14.14 6.93
N ARG A 42 -21.92 15.34 6.79
CA ARG A 42 -21.71 16.20 5.60
C ARG A 42 -20.26 16.62 5.44
N GLN A 43 -19.59 17.00 6.53
CA GLN A 43 -18.17 17.33 6.52
C GLN A 43 -17.30 16.12 6.13
N LEU A 44 -17.64 14.92 6.61
CA LEU A 44 -16.95 13.68 6.25
C LEU A 44 -17.15 13.37 4.77
N LYS A 45 -18.38 13.48 4.25
CA LYS A 45 -18.70 13.28 2.83
C LYS A 45 -17.95 14.27 1.94
N GLU A 46 -17.90 15.54 2.33
CA GLU A 46 -17.09 16.56 1.64
C GLU A 46 -15.60 16.20 1.66
N SER A 47 -15.07 15.81 2.82
CA SER A 47 -13.65 15.44 2.95
C SER A 47 -13.27 14.25 2.07
N VAL A 48 -14.12 13.23 2.00
CA VAL A 48 -13.91 12.05 1.14
C VAL A 48 -13.99 12.45 -0.33
N GLY A 49 -15.03 13.19 -0.73
CA GLY A 49 -15.19 13.62 -2.12
C GLY A 49 -14.05 14.52 -2.60
N GLU A 50 -13.53 15.41 -1.74
CA GLU A 50 -12.37 16.24 -2.07
C GLU A 50 -11.07 15.43 -2.12
N LEU A 51 -10.92 14.41 -1.27
CA LEU A 51 -9.76 13.50 -1.33
C LEU A 51 -9.74 12.73 -2.64
N GLU A 52 -10.87 12.16 -3.06
CA GLU A 52 -11.02 11.45 -4.33
C GLU A 52 -10.76 12.38 -5.53
N ALA A 53 -11.35 13.57 -5.53
CA ALA A 53 -11.15 14.55 -6.60
C ALA A 53 -9.68 14.97 -6.73
N VAL A 54 -9.00 15.22 -5.61
CA VAL A 54 -7.57 15.53 -5.60
C VAL A 54 -6.75 14.34 -6.08
N GLN A 55 -7.06 13.12 -5.63
CA GLN A 55 -6.37 11.92 -6.07
C GLN A 55 -6.45 11.76 -7.59
N SER A 56 -7.64 11.91 -8.19
CA SER A 56 -7.81 11.87 -9.65
C SER A 56 -7.00 12.96 -10.35
N LEU A 57 -7.05 14.21 -9.88
CA LEU A 57 -6.29 15.31 -10.46
C LEU A 57 -4.77 15.07 -10.43
N LEU A 58 -4.25 14.56 -9.31
CA LEU A 58 -2.82 14.23 -9.18
C LEU A 58 -2.42 13.06 -10.08
N GLN A 59 -3.28 12.05 -10.22
CA GLN A 59 -3.06 10.91 -11.12
C GLN A 59 -3.08 11.34 -12.60
N GLU A 60 -4.02 12.20 -12.99
CA GLU A 60 -4.10 12.76 -14.35
C GLU A 60 -2.87 13.60 -14.68
N ALA A 61 -2.36 14.39 -13.72
CA ALA A 61 -1.11 15.11 -13.90
C ALA A 61 0.08 14.14 -14.06
N GLY A 62 0.10 13.03 -13.30
CA GLY A 62 1.07 11.95 -13.45
C GLY A 62 2.51 12.47 -13.49
N GLN A 63 3.24 12.15 -14.56
CA GLN A 63 4.64 12.59 -14.75
C GLN A 63 4.79 14.11 -14.97
N SER A 64 3.72 14.80 -15.35
CA SER A 64 3.73 16.26 -15.53
C SER A 64 3.47 17.04 -14.24
N LEU A 65 3.26 16.35 -13.11
CA LEU A 65 3.08 16.98 -11.81
C LEU A 65 4.39 17.63 -11.35
N THR A 66 4.54 18.93 -11.63
CA THR A 66 5.64 19.75 -11.08
C THR A 66 5.20 20.49 -9.82
N ARG A 67 6.16 21.09 -9.11
CA ARG A 67 5.89 21.93 -7.94
C ARG A 67 5.00 23.12 -8.31
N GLU A 68 5.24 23.72 -9.46
CA GLU A 68 4.47 24.85 -9.99
C GLU A 68 3.04 24.40 -10.29
N LYS A 69 2.87 23.21 -10.88
CA LYS A 69 1.54 22.65 -11.15
C LYS A 69 0.78 22.32 -9.88
N LEU A 70 1.45 21.76 -8.87
CA LEU A 70 0.86 21.54 -7.55
C LEU A 70 0.44 22.87 -6.91
N LEU A 71 1.23 23.93 -7.05
CA LEU A 71 0.90 25.25 -6.54
C LEU A 71 -0.37 25.80 -7.19
N GLU A 72 -0.49 25.70 -8.52
CA GLU A 72 -1.71 26.08 -9.25
C GLU A 72 -2.94 25.34 -8.70
N PHE A 73 -2.85 24.01 -8.60
CA PHE A 73 -3.92 23.16 -8.07
C PHE A 73 -4.36 23.54 -6.66
N VAL A 74 -3.39 23.82 -5.78
CA VAL A 74 -3.67 24.24 -4.40
C VAL A 74 -4.29 25.63 -4.38
N MET A 75 -3.80 26.57 -5.18
CA MET A 75 -4.35 27.92 -5.29
C MET A 75 -5.80 27.90 -5.80
N GLU A 76 -6.19 26.95 -6.64
CA GLU A 76 -7.58 26.79 -7.12
C GLU A 76 -8.53 26.18 -6.08
N SER A 77 -8.03 25.81 -4.89
CA SER A 77 -8.85 25.21 -3.84
C SER A 77 -9.93 26.16 -3.33
N LYS A 78 -11.16 25.65 -3.24
CA LYS A 78 -12.34 26.38 -2.77
C LYS A 78 -12.77 26.00 -1.35
N THR A 79 -12.26 24.87 -0.85
CA THR A 79 -12.63 24.30 0.45
C THR A 79 -11.38 23.94 1.24
N ASP A 80 -11.46 24.05 2.57
CA ASP A 80 -10.40 23.59 3.47
C ASP A 80 -10.14 22.08 3.33
N ALA A 81 -11.19 21.31 3.00
CA ALA A 81 -11.10 19.88 2.75
C ALA A 81 -10.20 19.56 1.54
N ARG A 82 -10.32 20.32 0.43
CA ARG A 82 -9.44 20.18 -0.73
C ARG A 82 -7.98 20.53 -0.42
N ILE A 83 -7.75 21.59 0.34
CA ILE A 83 -6.39 21.95 0.78
C ILE A 83 -5.78 20.83 1.62
N ARG A 84 -6.55 20.28 2.57
CA ARG A 84 -6.13 19.15 3.41
C ARG A 84 -5.84 17.89 2.59
N ALA A 85 -6.64 17.62 1.57
CA ALA A 85 -6.43 16.49 0.64
C ALA A 85 -5.11 16.63 -0.11
N TYR A 86 -4.80 17.81 -0.68
CA TYR A 86 -3.49 18.03 -1.32
C TYR A 86 -2.32 17.85 -0.35
N VAL A 87 -2.44 18.35 0.87
CA VAL A 87 -1.38 18.17 1.88
C VAL A 87 -1.20 16.69 2.20
N THR A 88 -2.29 15.93 2.33
CA THR A 88 -2.23 14.50 2.65
C THR A 88 -1.58 13.68 1.54
N LEU A 89 -1.91 13.97 0.28
CA LEU A 89 -1.50 13.17 -0.87
C LEU A 89 -0.19 13.66 -1.51
N ALA A 90 0.14 14.94 -1.39
CA ALA A 90 1.25 15.58 -2.07
C ALA A 90 2.18 16.35 -1.12
N ARG A 91 2.25 15.97 0.16
CA ARG A 91 3.10 16.62 1.19
C ARG A 91 4.54 16.84 0.72
N ALA A 92 5.13 15.86 0.03
CA ALA A 92 6.52 15.91 -0.42
C ALA A 92 6.81 17.07 -1.39
N GLY A 93 5.81 17.54 -2.15
CA GLY A 93 5.94 18.68 -3.07
C GLY A 93 5.80 20.04 -2.39
N MET A 94 5.44 20.08 -1.11
CA MET A 94 5.21 21.31 -0.33
C MET A 94 6.44 21.66 0.51
N ASP A 95 7.56 21.88 -0.17
CA ASP A 95 8.83 22.26 0.43
C ASP A 95 8.96 23.78 0.62
N TYR A 96 10.12 24.24 1.09
CA TYR A 96 10.39 25.67 1.25
C TYR A 96 10.18 26.47 -0.05
N ALA A 97 10.61 25.93 -1.18
CA ALA A 97 10.48 26.58 -2.48
C ALA A 97 9.00 26.74 -2.89
N PHE A 98 8.15 25.75 -2.58
CA PHE A 98 6.71 25.84 -2.80
C PHE A 98 6.09 27.00 -2.01
N PHE A 99 6.42 27.13 -0.73
CA PHE A 99 5.90 28.22 0.11
C PHE A 99 6.47 29.59 -0.26
N GLN A 100 7.71 29.64 -0.77
CA GLN A 100 8.27 30.86 -1.34
C GLN A 100 7.49 31.29 -2.58
N ALA A 101 7.25 30.38 -3.53
CA ALA A 101 6.48 30.67 -4.73
C ALA A 101 5.04 31.12 -4.40
N LEU A 102 4.39 30.50 -3.40
CA LEU A 102 3.09 30.96 -2.91
C LEU A 102 3.15 32.38 -2.33
N SER A 103 4.22 32.73 -1.62
CA SER A 103 4.43 34.09 -1.09
C SER A 103 4.52 35.12 -2.21
N GLU A 104 5.29 34.81 -3.25
CA GLU A 104 5.44 35.67 -4.43
C GLU A 104 4.09 35.89 -5.14
N LYS A 105 3.25 34.86 -5.23
CA LYS A 105 1.89 34.98 -5.79
C LYS A 105 0.97 35.85 -4.92
N ILE A 106 1.07 35.73 -3.60
CA ILE A 106 0.31 36.58 -2.65
C ILE A 106 0.68 38.06 -2.85
N ASP A 107 1.97 38.38 -2.99
CA ASP A 107 2.45 39.76 -3.11
C ASP A 107 2.06 40.40 -4.45
N GLN A 108 1.88 39.59 -5.49
CA GLN A 108 1.45 40.02 -6.83
C GLN A 108 -0.08 40.09 -7.01
N SER A 109 -0.85 39.68 -6.00
CA SER A 109 -2.32 39.59 -6.08
C SER A 109 -3.00 40.88 -5.67
N ASN A 110 -4.23 41.10 -6.17
CA ASN A 110 -5.11 42.17 -5.69
C ASN A 110 -5.61 41.88 -4.26
N ASP A 111 -6.19 42.87 -3.57
CA ASP A 111 -6.56 42.77 -2.15
C ASP A 111 -7.44 41.55 -1.81
N ALA A 112 -8.47 41.27 -2.63
CA ALA A 112 -9.39 40.17 -2.38
C ALA A 112 -8.71 38.80 -2.56
N GLU A 113 -7.96 38.65 -3.65
CA GLU A 113 -7.23 37.41 -3.94
C GLU A 113 -6.06 37.21 -2.97
N GLN A 114 -5.39 38.29 -2.58
CA GLN A 114 -4.33 38.27 -1.59
C GLN A 114 -4.86 37.73 -0.24
N ALA A 115 -6.03 38.19 0.21
CA ALA A 115 -6.65 37.68 1.43
C ALA A 115 -6.97 36.19 1.34
N ARG A 116 -7.49 35.73 0.19
CA ARG A 116 -7.78 34.31 -0.07
C ARG A 116 -6.51 33.45 -0.04
N LEU A 117 -5.46 33.86 -0.75
CA LEU A 117 -4.21 33.12 -0.82
C LEU A 117 -3.46 33.12 0.53
N LYS A 118 -3.55 34.20 1.31
CA LYS A 118 -3.05 34.23 2.69
C LYS A 118 -3.74 33.19 3.57
N ASN A 119 -5.06 33.05 3.44
CA ASN A 119 -5.81 32.02 4.16
C ASN A 119 -5.41 30.60 3.72
N ILE A 120 -5.25 30.35 2.41
CA ILE A 120 -4.75 29.07 1.90
C ILE A 120 -3.36 28.76 2.48
N ARG A 121 -2.46 29.73 2.50
CA ARG A 121 -1.11 29.56 3.08
C ARG A 121 -1.16 29.18 4.56
N GLU A 122 -2.01 29.83 5.35
CA GLU A 122 -2.19 29.52 6.76
C GLU A 122 -2.68 28.08 6.95
N LYS A 123 -3.67 27.65 6.18
CA LYS A 123 -4.20 26.28 6.22
C LYS A 123 -3.17 25.25 5.79
N LEU A 124 -2.40 25.53 4.74
CA LEU A 124 -1.30 24.67 4.31
C LEU A 124 -0.28 24.48 5.42
N LEU A 125 0.19 25.56 6.05
CA LEU A 125 1.17 25.49 7.15
C LEU A 125 0.63 24.70 8.35
N GLN A 126 -0.65 24.88 8.67
CA GLN A 126 -1.30 24.10 9.73
C GLN A 126 -1.32 22.61 9.37
N TYR A 127 -1.85 22.25 8.21
CA TYR A 127 -2.05 20.85 7.83
C TYR A 127 -0.72 20.15 7.54
N THR A 128 0.28 20.83 6.97
CA THR A 128 1.62 20.24 6.80
C THR A 128 2.24 19.95 8.15
N SER A 129 2.12 20.87 9.12
CA SER A 129 2.60 20.63 10.49
C SER A 129 1.89 19.44 11.16
N GLU A 130 0.58 19.29 10.97
CA GLU A 130 -0.18 18.12 11.46
C GLU A 130 0.36 16.82 10.85
N VAL A 131 0.48 16.77 9.52
CA VAL A 131 0.99 15.58 8.79
C VAL A 131 2.43 15.26 9.19
N ASP A 132 3.29 16.26 9.31
CA ASP A 132 4.71 16.10 9.67
C ASP A 132 4.84 15.51 11.07
N LYS A 133 4.09 16.02 12.05
CA LYS A 133 4.09 15.48 13.43
C LYS A 133 3.62 14.03 13.47
N HIS A 134 2.57 13.70 12.72
CA HIS A 134 2.11 12.32 12.63
C HIS A 134 3.15 11.41 11.97
N SER A 135 3.79 11.87 10.90
CA SER A 135 4.87 11.14 10.22
C SER A 135 6.06 10.90 11.15
N GLU A 136 6.51 11.93 11.87
CA GLU A 136 7.61 11.83 12.84
C GLU A 136 7.29 10.86 13.97
N ALA A 137 6.05 10.89 14.49
CA ALA A 137 5.62 9.97 15.53
C ALA A 137 5.60 8.51 15.05
N ARG A 138 5.10 8.26 13.82
CA ARG A 138 5.12 6.92 13.22
C ARG A 138 6.54 6.43 12.99
N PHE A 139 7.41 7.30 12.46
CA PHE A 139 8.82 6.98 12.24
C PHE A 139 9.53 6.62 13.56
N LYS A 140 9.32 7.41 14.62
CA LYS A 140 9.86 7.11 15.96
C LYS A 140 9.38 5.77 16.48
N HIS A 141 8.08 5.48 16.35
CA HIS A 141 7.52 4.20 16.78
C HIS A 141 8.12 3.03 16.00
N ALA A 142 8.24 3.15 14.67
CA ALA A 142 8.87 2.15 13.82
C ALA A 142 10.34 1.93 14.21
N GLN A 143 11.08 3.00 14.48
CA GLN A 143 12.47 2.93 14.92
C GLN A 143 12.62 2.22 16.27
N GLU A 144 11.81 2.58 17.26
CA GLU A 144 11.81 1.94 18.58
C GLU A 144 11.46 0.45 18.48
N PHE A 145 10.48 0.10 17.63
CA PHE A 145 10.10 -1.29 17.37
C PHE A 145 11.26 -2.09 16.79
N LEU A 146 11.91 -1.58 15.73
CA LEU A 146 13.06 -2.24 15.10
C LEU A 146 14.24 -2.38 16.05
N ASN A 147 14.55 -1.35 16.85
CA ASN A 147 15.64 -1.40 17.81
C ASN A 147 15.44 -2.54 18.82
N LYS A 148 14.22 -2.70 19.37
CA LYS A 148 13.89 -3.79 20.29
C LYS A 148 14.06 -5.18 19.67
N LEU A 149 13.73 -5.33 18.39
CA LEU A 149 13.94 -6.59 17.67
C LEU A 149 15.42 -6.85 17.43
N LEU A 150 16.19 -5.83 17.05
CA LEU A 150 17.62 -5.93 16.77
C LEU A 150 18.47 -6.22 18.01
N GLU A 151 17.96 -5.91 19.21
CA GLU A 151 18.55 -6.33 20.49
C GLU A 151 18.46 -7.84 20.73
N GLN A 152 17.54 -8.55 20.07
CA GLN A 152 17.41 -10.00 20.24
C GLN A 152 18.57 -10.75 19.57
N ASP A 153 18.99 -11.84 20.18
CA ASP A 153 20.03 -12.71 19.65
C ASP A 153 19.56 -13.43 18.38
N ASP A 154 18.35 -13.98 18.41
CA ASP A 154 17.70 -14.62 17.27
C ASP A 154 16.70 -13.68 16.60
N ILE A 155 17.20 -12.90 15.64
CA ILE A 155 16.40 -11.95 14.89
C ILE A 155 15.30 -12.61 14.06
N GLU A 156 15.52 -13.84 13.56
CA GLU A 156 14.55 -14.50 12.70
C GLU A 156 13.35 -14.94 13.51
N LYS A 157 13.59 -15.53 14.69
CA LYS A 157 12.54 -15.87 15.65
C LYS A 157 11.81 -14.61 16.11
N ALA A 158 12.54 -13.57 16.53
CA ALA A 158 11.95 -12.32 16.98
C ALA A 158 11.06 -11.69 15.89
N THR A 159 11.49 -11.72 14.64
CA THR A 159 10.69 -11.22 13.49
C THR A 159 9.43 -12.07 13.29
N ARG A 160 9.55 -13.40 13.30
CA ARG A 160 8.40 -14.33 13.13
C ARG A 160 7.34 -14.14 14.23
N GLU A 161 7.76 -13.93 15.47
CA GLU A 161 6.84 -13.72 16.61
C GLU A 161 6.15 -12.35 16.59
N ASN A 162 6.67 -11.38 15.83
CA ASN A 162 6.19 -10.01 15.80
C ASN A 162 5.66 -9.57 14.42
N LEU A 163 5.35 -10.50 13.52
CA LEU A 163 4.90 -10.21 12.15
C LEU A 163 3.73 -9.21 12.12
N GLU A 164 2.73 -9.37 12.99
CA GLU A 164 1.57 -8.46 13.07
C GLU A 164 1.93 -7.03 13.49
N GLY A 165 3.08 -6.84 14.15
CA GLY A 165 3.58 -5.54 14.58
C GLY A 165 4.29 -4.75 13.48
N PHE A 166 4.64 -5.39 12.36
CA PHE A 166 5.31 -4.70 11.26
C PHE A 166 4.33 -3.83 10.46
N THR A 167 4.66 -2.54 10.39
CA THR A 167 4.01 -1.57 9.50
C THR A 167 4.88 -1.30 8.29
N GLN A 168 4.31 -0.73 7.22
CA GLN A 168 5.09 -0.30 6.05
C GLN A 168 6.26 0.62 6.45
N ASP A 169 6.02 1.59 7.34
CA ASP A 169 7.05 2.50 7.85
C ASP A 169 8.23 1.74 8.49
N SER A 170 7.97 0.64 9.22
CA SER A 170 9.02 -0.19 9.83
C SER A 170 9.79 -1.04 8.82
N VAL A 171 9.12 -1.52 7.77
CA VAL A 171 9.77 -2.27 6.68
C VAL A 171 10.70 -1.34 5.89
N ASP A 172 10.22 -0.15 5.53
CA ASP A 172 11.00 0.85 4.79
C ASP A 172 12.22 1.30 5.60
N LEU A 173 12.04 1.52 6.91
CA LEU A 173 13.13 1.87 7.81
C LEU A 173 14.16 0.73 7.94
N ALA A 174 13.74 -0.53 8.01
CA ALA A 174 14.66 -1.67 8.05
C ALA A 174 15.54 -1.74 6.77
N GLN A 175 14.95 -1.48 5.61
CA GLN A 175 15.68 -1.41 4.34
C GLN A 175 16.67 -0.23 4.32
N GLN A 176 16.27 0.94 4.80
CA GLN A 176 17.15 2.09 4.93
C GLN A 176 18.33 1.80 5.87
N MET A 177 18.06 1.17 7.02
CA MET A 177 19.09 0.77 7.98
C MET A 177 20.06 -0.25 7.36
N LEU A 178 19.58 -1.16 6.51
CA LEU A 178 20.42 -2.14 5.82
C LEU A 178 21.37 -1.43 4.84
N GLN A 179 20.87 -0.47 4.07
CA GLN A 179 21.69 0.34 3.16
C GLN A 179 22.77 1.11 3.94
N GLN A 180 22.40 1.76 5.04
CA GLN A 180 23.35 2.49 5.89
C GLN A 180 24.38 1.56 6.55
N ALA A 181 23.96 0.38 7.00
CA ALA A 181 24.86 -0.62 7.57
C ALA A 181 25.87 -1.12 6.52
N SER A 182 25.43 -1.28 5.27
CA SER A 182 26.30 -1.58 4.13
C SER A 182 27.32 -0.48 3.88
N GLU A 183 26.90 0.79 3.87
CA GLU A 183 27.80 1.93 3.68
C GLU A 183 28.84 2.06 4.80
N LYS A 184 28.45 1.69 6.03
CA LYS A 184 29.31 1.75 7.22
C LYS A 184 30.11 0.46 7.47
N ASN A 185 29.95 -0.57 6.64
CA ASN A 185 30.52 -1.90 6.83
C ASN A 185 30.16 -2.54 8.19
N ASP A 186 28.96 -2.28 8.71
CA ASP A 186 28.46 -2.91 9.93
C ASP A 186 27.86 -4.29 9.59
N TYR A 187 28.73 -5.28 9.40
CA TYR A 187 28.33 -6.62 8.99
C TYR A 187 27.40 -7.33 10.00
N THR A 188 27.48 -6.96 11.28
CA THR A 188 26.61 -7.55 12.31
C THR A 188 25.18 -7.06 12.12
N LEU A 189 25.01 -5.75 11.99
CA LEU A 189 23.71 -5.14 11.75
C LEU A 189 23.14 -5.55 10.38
N MET A 190 23.99 -5.57 9.34
CA MET A 190 23.59 -6.06 8.01
C MET A 190 23.03 -7.47 8.06
N GLY A 191 23.74 -8.40 8.73
CA GLY A 191 23.29 -9.79 8.83
C GLY A 191 21.95 -9.93 9.55
N LYS A 192 21.73 -9.16 10.62
CA LYS A 192 20.45 -9.15 11.32
C LYS A 192 19.31 -8.59 10.46
N LEU A 193 19.53 -7.47 9.78
CA LEU A 193 18.52 -6.82 8.93
C LEU A 193 18.19 -7.65 7.68
N GLN A 194 19.18 -8.29 7.06
CA GLN A 194 18.95 -9.20 5.92
C GLN A 194 18.03 -10.36 6.33
N LYS A 195 18.31 -11.00 7.47
CA LYS A 195 17.48 -12.08 8.00
C LYS A 195 16.06 -11.61 8.33
N MET A 196 15.91 -10.45 8.96
CA MET A 196 14.60 -9.83 9.20
C MET A 196 13.82 -9.64 7.90
N ILE A 197 14.43 -9.01 6.90
CA ILE A 197 13.79 -8.74 5.60
C ILE A 197 13.39 -10.05 4.90
N GLN A 198 14.23 -11.09 4.94
CA GLN A 198 13.90 -12.40 4.39
C GLN A 198 12.68 -13.04 5.06
N VAL A 199 12.59 -12.95 6.40
CA VAL A 199 11.42 -13.45 7.14
C VAL A 199 10.16 -12.68 6.74
N LEU A 200 10.23 -11.35 6.62
CA LEU A 200 9.10 -10.52 6.21
C LEU A 200 8.65 -10.83 4.78
N GLN A 201 9.60 -11.01 3.87
CA GLN A 201 9.32 -11.41 2.49
C GLN A 201 8.62 -12.77 2.46
N ALA A 202 9.17 -13.78 3.14
CA ALA A 202 8.56 -15.11 3.20
C ALA A 202 7.15 -15.09 3.80
N ALA A 203 6.89 -14.23 4.79
CA ALA A 203 5.55 -14.07 5.37
C ALA A 203 4.56 -13.32 4.45
N SER A 204 5.07 -12.48 3.54
CA SER A 204 4.26 -11.68 2.62
C SER A 204 4.06 -12.37 1.26
N THR A 205 4.85 -13.40 0.95
CA THR A 205 4.74 -14.18 -0.28
C THR A 205 3.43 -14.97 -0.28
N PRO A 206 2.55 -14.80 -1.29
CA PRO A 206 1.34 -15.60 -1.40
C PRO A 206 1.67 -17.10 -1.45
N PRO A 207 0.89 -17.97 -0.79
CA PRO A 207 1.10 -19.41 -0.80
C PRO A 207 1.21 -20.00 -2.22
N GLU A 208 0.46 -19.43 -3.17
CA GLU A 208 0.49 -19.80 -4.59
C GLU A 208 1.85 -19.53 -5.21
N MET A 209 2.50 -18.41 -4.86
CA MET A 209 3.82 -18.05 -5.39
C MET A 209 4.91 -18.96 -4.83
N MET A 210 4.86 -19.29 -3.53
CA MET A 210 5.77 -20.26 -2.92
C MET A 210 5.65 -21.64 -3.59
N LEU A 211 4.42 -22.09 -3.86
CA LEU A 211 4.17 -23.34 -4.56
C LEU A 211 4.75 -23.31 -5.98
N ILE A 212 4.57 -22.22 -6.73
CA ILE A 212 5.16 -22.07 -8.08
C ILE A 212 6.69 -22.19 -8.03
N GLU A 213 7.35 -21.48 -7.11
CA GLU A 213 8.81 -21.55 -6.94
C GLU A 213 9.29 -22.98 -6.62
N GLN A 214 8.59 -23.68 -5.73
CA GLN A 214 8.88 -25.07 -5.42
C GLN A 214 8.74 -25.97 -6.65
N LEU A 215 7.64 -25.85 -7.41
CA LEU A 215 7.38 -26.67 -8.59
C LEU A 215 8.43 -26.45 -9.69
N LEU A 216 8.90 -25.20 -9.85
CA LEU A 216 9.96 -24.86 -10.80
C LEU A 216 11.32 -25.44 -10.43
N GLN A 217 11.55 -25.84 -9.18
CA GLN A 217 12.80 -26.50 -8.76
C GLN A 217 12.74 -28.03 -8.93
N LEU A 218 11.56 -28.59 -9.19
CA LEU A 218 11.41 -30.04 -9.30
C LEU A 218 12.01 -30.59 -10.61
N PRO A 219 12.53 -31.83 -10.57
CA PRO A 219 13.29 -32.39 -11.68
C PRO A 219 12.43 -33.04 -12.78
N ASN A 220 11.17 -33.40 -12.51
CA ASN A 220 10.31 -34.12 -13.47
C ASN A 220 8.81 -33.98 -13.18
N GLU A 221 7.98 -34.34 -14.16
CA GLU A 221 6.51 -34.28 -14.11
C GLU A 221 5.92 -35.09 -12.94
N SER A 222 6.47 -36.25 -12.61
CA SER A 222 5.95 -37.07 -11.50
C SER A 222 6.10 -36.37 -10.14
N ALA A 223 7.22 -35.67 -9.91
CA ALA A 223 7.45 -34.91 -8.68
C ALA A 223 6.51 -33.69 -8.62
N ILE A 224 6.30 -33.03 -9.75
CA ILE A 224 5.36 -31.91 -9.90
C ILE A 224 3.92 -32.37 -9.58
N GLU A 225 3.47 -33.50 -10.14
CA GLU A 225 2.14 -34.05 -9.86
C GLU A 225 1.95 -34.44 -8.39
N SER A 226 2.96 -35.03 -7.74
CA SER A 226 2.87 -35.36 -6.30
C SER A 226 2.73 -34.10 -5.45
N THR A 227 3.57 -33.10 -5.71
CA THR A 227 3.59 -31.84 -4.95
C THR A 227 2.28 -31.06 -5.13
N LEU A 228 1.71 -31.04 -6.34
CA LEU A 228 0.41 -30.43 -6.61
C LEU A 228 -0.74 -31.17 -5.91
N LYS A 229 -0.68 -32.50 -5.79
CA LYS A 229 -1.66 -33.29 -5.03
C LYS A 229 -1.57 -33.05 -3.52
N GLU A 230 -0.34 -32.97 -2.99
CA GLU A 230 -0.08 -32.65 -1.58
C GLU A 230 -0.56 -31.23 -1.21
N ASN A 231 -0.62 -30.32 -2.19
CA ASN A 231 -1.07 -28.94 -2.03
C ASN A 231 -2.41 -28.66 -2.73
N GLU A 232 -3.30 -29.66 -2.78
CA GLU A 232 -4.59 -29.59 -3.51
C GLU A 232 -5.47 -28.38 -3.18
N THR A 233 -5.35 -27.82 -1.97
CA THR A 233 -6.08 -26.62 -1.54
C THR A 233 -5.60 -25.35 -2.24
N LEU A 234 -4.32 -25.30 -2.64
CA LEU A 234 -3.71 -24.18 -3.36
C LEU A 234 -3.83 -24.32 -4.87
N VAL A 235 -4.16 -25.52 -5.38
CA VAL A 235 -4.45 -25.74 -6.81
C VAL A 235 -5.84 -25.20 -7.16
N THR A 236 -5.91 -23.89 -7.32
CA THR A 236 -7.12 -23.12 -7.64
C THR A 236 -6.95 -22.32 -8.93
N GLN A 237 -8.01 -21.62 -9.36
CA GLN A 237 -7.91 -20.69 -10.48
C GLN A 237 -6.88 -19.58 -10.23
N GLN A 238 -6.75 -19.12 -8.99
CA GLN A 238 -5.79 -18.08 -8.61
C GLN A 238 -4.33 -18.51 -8.86
N LEU A 239 -3.97 -19.77 -8.55
CA LEU A 239 -2.66 -20.33 -8.88
C LEU A 239 -2.41 -20.32 -10.40
N LEU A 240 -3.40 -20.74 -11.19
CA LEU A 240 -3.31 -20.75 -12.65
C LEU A 240 -3.14 -19.33 -13.22
N ASP A 241 -3.87 -18.36 -12.68
CA ASP A 241 -3.79 -16.96 -13.10
C ASP A 241 -2.40 -16.37 -12.81
N TYR A 242 -1.83 -16.65 -11.62
CA TYR A 242 -0.46 -16.26 -11.30
C TYR A 242 0.56 -16.87 -12.26
N MET A 243 0.46 -18.17 -12.52
CA MET A 243 1.35 -18.86 -13.48
C MET A 243 1.21 -18.27 -14.90
N GLY A 244 -0.02 -18.02 -15.36
CA GLY A 244 -0.28 -17.43 -16.67
C GLY A 244 0.28 -16.01 -16.84
N GLY A 245 0.15 -15.19 -15.79
CA GLY A 245 0.75 -13.86 -15.76
C GLY A 245 2.27 -13.89 -15.85
N LEU A 246 2.92 -14.80 -15.12
CA LEU A 246 4.37 -15.00 -15.17
C LEU A 246 4.85 -15.50 -16.55
N ILE A 247 4.15 -16.44 -17.18
CA ILE A 247 4.44 -16.89 -18.54
C ILE A 247 4.39 -15.71 -19.52
N THR A 248 3.33 -14.91 -19.45
CA THR A 248 3.15 -13.74 -20.32
C THR A 248 4.26 -12.70 -20.11
N GLN A 249 4.67 -12.50 -18.86
CA GLN A 249 5.80 -11.61 -18.53
C GLN A 249 7.12 -12.12 -19.10
N MET A 250 7.40 -13.42 -19.03
CA MET A 250 8.63 -14.01 -19.57
C MET A 250 8.64 -14.00 -21.11
N ASP A 251 7.50 -14.28 -21.75
CA ASP A 251 7.34 -14.22 -23.21
C ASP A 251 7.49 -12.80 -23.76
N SER A 252 7.24 -11.77 -22.93
CA SER A 252 7.45 -10.37 -23.31
C SER A 252 8.93 -9.97 -23.43
N GLN A 253 9.86 -10.85 -23.06
CA GLN A 253 11.32 -10.66 -23.18
C GLN A 253 11.95 -11.65 -24.18
N PRO A 254 11.64 -11.58 -25.48
CA PRO A 254 12.01 -12.60 -26.47
C PRO A 254 13.53 -12.72 -26.69
N ASP A 255 14.30 -11.67 -26.38
CA ASP A 255 15.75 -11.64 -26.54
C ASP A 255 16.51 -12.19 -25.33
N ASN A 256 15.80 -12.64 -24.27
CA ASN A 256 16.40 -13.22 -23.07
C ASN A 256 16.27 -14.77 -23.08
N PRO A 257 17.37 -15.52 -23.36
CA PRO A 257 17.33 -16.99 -23.41
C PRO A 257 16.91 -17.64 -22.09
N GLU A 258 17.24 -17.01 -20.95
CA GLU A 258 16.90 -17.49 -19.61
C GLU A 258 15.41 -17.34 -19.34
N ALA A 259 14.83 -16.19 -19.75
CA ALA A 259 13.39 -15.97 -19.67
C ALA A 259 12.61 -16.99 -20.51
N LYS A 260 13.11 -17.31 -21.71
CA LYS A 260 12.49 -18.32 -22.59
C LYS A 260 12.50 -19.71 -21.97
N ALA A 261 13.64 -20.16 -21.44
CA ALA A 261 13.75 -21.45 -20.77
C ALA A 261 12.83 -21.54 -19.54
N MET A 262 12.67 -20.43 -18.81
CA MET A 262 11.80 -20.37 -17.66
C MET A 262 10.31 -20.35 -18.03
N SER A 263 9.94 -19.66 -19.12
CA SER A 263 8.58 -19.69 -19.69
C SER A 263 8.18 -21.10 -20.12
N GLU A 264 9.07 -21.81 -20.81
CA GLU A 264 8.84 -23.20 -21.24
C GLU A 264 8.60 -24.12 -20.02
N LYS A 265 9.47 -24.04 -19.01
CA LYS A 265 9.34 -24.83 -17.78
C LYS A 265 8.04 -24.50 -17.03
N LEU A 266 7.72 -23.22 -16.88
CA LEU A 266 6.51 -22.78 -16.19
C LEU A 266 5.24 -23.20 -16.97
N GLY A 267 5.29 -23.20 -18.30
CA GLY A 267 4.23 -23.69 -19.17
C GLY A 267 3.96 -25.20 -19.01
N GLU A 268 4.99 -26.01 -18.76
CA GLU A 268 4.83 -27.43 -18.42
C GLU A 268 4.12 -27.60 -17.08
N VAL A 269 4.58 -26.90 -16.04
CA VAL A 269 3.94 -26.92 -14.71
C VAL A 269 2.48 -26.47 -14.80
N TYR A 270 2.20 -25.41 -15.59
CA TYR A 270 0.85 -24.87 -15.78
C TYR A 270 -0.10 -25.91 -16.38
N LYS A 271 0.33 -26.66 -17.41
CA LYS A 271 -0.49 -27.71 -18.03
C LYS A 271 -0.83 -28.82 -17.04
N ILE A 272 0.11 -29.19 -16.18
CA ILE A 272 -0.09 -30.23 -15.16
C ILE A 272 -1.06 -29.74 -14.09
N ALA A 273 -0.86 -28.52 -13.58
CA ALA A 273 -1.77 -27.88 -12.61
C ALA A 273 -3.19 -27.72 -13.18
N LEU A 274 -3.33 -27.32 -14.45
CA LEU A 274 -4.62 -27.21 -15.14
C LEU A 274 -5.33 -28.55 -15.23
N ARG A 275 -4.62 -29.63 -15.59
CA ARG A 275 -5.15 -31.00 -15.66
C ARG A 275 -5.68 -31.47 -14.31
N ILE A 276 -4.97 -31.17 -13.21
CA ILE A 276 -5.37 -31.53 -11.84
C ILE A 276 -6.58 -30.69 -11.41
N SER A 277 -6.56 -29.37 -11.66
CA SER A 277 -7.68 -28.46 -11.37
C SER A 277 -8.97 -28.85 -12.11
N MET A 278 -8.87 -29.21 -13.40
CA MET A 278 -10.02 -29.69 -14.19
C MET A 278 -10.59 -31.01 -13.66
N LYS A 279 -9.73 -31.97 -13.26
CA LYS A 279 -10.19 -33.22 -12.66
C LYS A 279 -10.93 -33.00 -11.34
N LYS A 280 -10.48 -32.02 -10.55
CA LYS A 280 -11.12 -31.63 -9.28
C LYS A 280 -12.49 -30.98 -9.48
N ASN A 281 -12.66 -30.17 -10.52
CA ASN A 281 -13.94 -29.49 -10.82
C ASN A 281 -14.97 -30.38 -11.54
N MET A 282 -14.58 -31.58 -11.99
CA MET A 282 -15.46 -32.55 -12.66
C MET A 282 -15.89 -33.72 -11.77
N GLY A 283 -15.40 -33.80 -10.53
CA GLY A 283 -15.77 -34.81 -9.52
C GLY A 283 -16.51 -34.17 -8.35
#